data_AF-A0A382ZPV7-F1
#
_entry.id   AF-A0A382ZPV7-F1
#
_cell.length_a   1.000
_cell.length_b   1.000
_cell.length_c   1.000
_cell.angle_alpha   90.00
_cell.angle_beta   90.00
_cell.angle_gamma   90.00
#
_symmetry.space_group_name_H-M   'P 1'
#
loop_
_entity.id
_entity.type
_entity.pdbx_description
1 polymer ?
#
loop_
_entity_poly.entity_id
_entity_poly.type
_entity_poly.pdbx_seq_one_letter_code
_entity_poly.pdbx_strand_id
1 'polypeptide(L)'
;QVAERDVPLVQRRRDAALGSRMIKAIQAIPQVTIAAIQGAALGGGACIPTACDFRIGANDCYCGYPEVNLGMNLMWHAVPLCVQLVGTARAKQMIMLGEKIPADTLYNWGFLDELVTREELPSATIAMAKRYADQPPVAVQMIKQSINQYCSALDSAVMHMDADQNLLTAGTEDRREGVNAFFEGRKARYTGD
;
A
#
# COMPACT_ATOMS: atom_id res chain seq x y z
N GLN A 1 2.98 27.28 -1.04
CA GLN A 1 1.98 27.10 0.05
C GLN A 1 0.75 28.02 -0.03
N VAL A 2 0.50 28.75 -1.12
CA VAL A 2 -0.72 29.58 -1.29
C VAL A 2 -1.81 28.85 -2.11
N ALA A 3 -1.42 27.93 -3.02
CA ALA A 3 -2.36 27.29 -3.96
C ALA A 3 -3.35 26.28 -3.35
N GLU A 4 -3.04 25.66 -2.19
CA GLU A 4 -3.95 24.69 -1.57
C GLU A 4 -5.09 25.33 -0.75
N ARG A 5 -5.01 26.62 -0.42
CA ARG A 5 -6.00 27.30 0.42
C ARG A 5 -7.27 27.73 -0.33
N ASP A 6 -7.22 27.81 -1.65
CA ASP A 6 -8.36 28.21 -2.49
C ASP A 6 -9.25 27.03 -2.91
N VAL A 7 -8.85 25.79 -2.60
CA VAL A 7 -9.64 24.59 -2.90
C VAL A 7 -10.62 24.34 -1.74
N PRO A 8 -11.95 24.31 -1.98
CA PRO A 8 -12.93 24.03 -0.95
C PRO A 8 -12.63 22.72 -0.20
N LEU A 9 -12.87 22.68 1.12
CA LEU A 9 -12.59 21.50 1.95
C LEU A 9 -13.26 20.22 1.41
N VAL A 10 -14.47 20.35 0.83
CA VAL A 10 -15.16 19.23 0.19
C VAL A 10 -14.37 18.63 -0.98
N GLN A 11 -13.69 19.46 -1.76
CA GLN A 11 -12.86 19.01 -2.87
C GLN A 11 -11.57 18.37 -2.34
N ARG A 12 -10.91 18.99 -1.35
CA ARG A 12 -9.73 18.41 -0.68
C ARG A 12 -10.00 17.03 -0.10
N ARG A 13 -11.16 16.82 0.55
CA ARG A 13 -11.59 15.49 1.05
C ARG A 13 -11.77 14.48 -0.09
N ARG A 14 -12.39 14.89 -1.20
CA ARG A 14 -12.58 14.02 -2.38
C ARG A 14 -11.26 13.63 -3.03
N ASP A 15 -10.31 14.54 -3.07
CA ASP A 15 -8.96 14.33 -3.64
C ASP A 15 -8.12 13.43 -2.74
N ALA A 16 -8.13 13.67 -1.42
CA ALA A 16 -7.45 12.80 -0.45
C ALA A 16 -7.95 11.35 -0.51
N ALA A 17 -9.23 11.14 -0.87
CA ALA A 17 -9.81 9.81 -1.04
C ALA A 17 -9.50 9.13 -2.39
N LEU A 18 -8.84 9.79 -3.36
CA LEU A 18 -8.58 9.20 -4.69
C LEU A 18 -7.86 7.84 -4.61
N GLY A 19 -6.83 7.76 -3.78
CA GLY A 19 -6.08 6.53 -3.60
C GLY A 19 -6.91 5.40 -2.98
N SER A 20 -7.77 5.71 -1.99
CA SER A 20 -8.70 4.71 -1.44
C SER A 20 -9.64 4.14 -2.50
N ARG A 21 -10.14 4.98 -3.41
CA ARG A 21 -11.00 4.55 -4.52
C ARG A 21 -10.24 3.67 -5.50
N MET A 22 -8.97 4.01 -5.79
CA MET A 22 -8.11 3.21 -6.64
C MET A 22 -7.87 1.81 -6.05
N ILE A 23 -7.51 1.73 -4.75
CA ILE A 23 -7.29 0.45 -4.07
C ILE A 23 -8.55 -0.41 -4.06
N LYS A 24 -9.71 0.18 -3.75
CA LYS A 24 -11.00 -0.53 -3.82
C LYS A 24 -11.31 -1.02 -5.23
N ALA A 25 -10.99 -0.24 -6.27
CA ALA A 25 -11.19 -0.66 -7.66
C ALA A 25 -10.31 -1.86 -8.03
N ILE A 26 -9.06 -1.90 -7.56
CA ILE A 26 -8.16 -3.06 -7.75
C ILE A 26 -8.73 -4.31 -7.06
N GLN A 27 -9.25 -4.19 -5.85
CA GLN A 27 -9.83 -5.33 -5.12
C GLN A 27 -11.16 -5.81 -5.72
N ALA A 28 -11.94 -4.90 -6.29
CA ALA A 28 -13.26 -5.17 -6.85
C ALA A 28 -13.24 -5.70 -8.29
N ILE A 29 -12.11 -5.60 -9.00
CA ILE A 29 -12.02 -6.12 -10.36
C ILE A 29 -12.18 -7.66 -10.36
N PRO A 30 -13.02 -8.24 -11.24
CA PRO A 30 -13.24 -9.69 -11.23
C PRO A 30 -11.99 -10.50 -11.56
N GLN A 31 -11.16 -10.01 -12.49
CA GLN A 31 -9.93 -10.66 -12.94
C GLN A 31 -8.91 -10.79 -11.79
N VAL A 32 -8.09 -11.84 -11.83
CA VAL A 32 -6.93 -11.99 -10.94
C VAL A 32 -5.90 -10.90 -11.23
N THR A 33 -5.42 -10.22 -10.19
CA THR A 33 -4.41 -9.17 -10.25
C THR A 33 -3.07 -9.65 -9.70
N ILE A 34 -2.00 -9.37 -10.44
CA ILE A 34 -0.64 -9.78 -10.08
C ILE A 34 0.25 -8.52 -10.12
N ALA A 35 0.92 -8.23 -9.02
CA ALA A 35 1.92 -7.17 -8.94
C ALA A 35 3.31 -7.75 -9.22
N ALA A 36 4.00 -7.20 -10.22
CA ALA A 36 5.42 -7.41 -10.45
C ALA A 36 6.19 -6.24 -9.82
N ILE A 37 7.12 -6.53 -8.91
CA ILE A 37 7.80 -5.51 -8.09
C ILE A 37 9.30 -5.57 -8.31
N GLN A 38 9.89 -4.49 -8.81
CA GLN A 38 11.32 -4.28 -8.92
C GLN A 38 11.72 -2.93 -8.30
N GLY A 39 12.87 -2.89 -7.62
CA GLY A 39 13.28 -1.70 -6.88
C GLY A 39 12.26 -1.28 -5.80
N ALA A 40 11.95 0.00 -5.74
CA ALA A 40 11.19 0.57 -4.64
C ALA A 40 9.67 0.46 -4.82
N ALA A 41 8.98 -0.14 -3.84
CA ALA A 41 7.54 0.01 -3.63
C ALA A 41 7.30 0.70 -2.28
N LEU A 42 7.24 2.04 -2.26
CA LEU A 42 7.13 2.82 -1.03
C LEU A 42 5.84 3.64 -0.96
N GLY A 43 5.27 3.72 0.24
CA GLY A 43 4.11 4.55 0.56
C GLY A 43 2.88 4.21 -0.29
N GLY A 44 2.30 5.19 -0.98
CA GLY A 44 1.22 4.95 -1.95
C GLY A 44 1.58 3.91 -3.03
N GLY A 45 2.86 3.85 -3.44
CA GLY A 45 3.37 2.82 -4.37
C GLY A 45 3.40 1.42 -3.77
N ALA A 46 3.51 1.28 -2.45
CA ALA A 46 3.38 0.01 -1.73
C ALA A 46 1.91 -0.42 -1.57
N CYS A 47 0.97 0.53 -1.51
CA CYS A 47 -0.45 0.24 -1.37
C CYS A 47 -1.00 -0.57 -2.56
N ILE A 48 -0.50 -0.33 -3.77
CA ILE A 48 -0.92 -1.02 -5.00
C ILE A 48 -0.63 -2.53 -4.94
N PRO A 49 0.63 -3.00 -4.78
CA PRO A 49 0.91 -4.44 -4.69
C PRO A 49 0.24 -5.10 -3.47
N THR A 50 0.06 -4.35 -2.39
CA THR A 50 -0.66 -4.83 -1.20
C THR A 50 -2.12 -5.19 -1.50
N ALA A 51 -2.76 -4.51 -2.46
CA ALA A 51 -4.14 -4.74 -2.86
C ALA A 51 -4.31 -5.75 -3.99
N CYS A 52 -3.23 -6.18 -4.64
CA CYS A 52 -3.29 -7.23 -5.66
C CYS A 52 -3.56 -8.60 -5.03
N ASP A 53 -4.03 -9.56 -5.83
CA ASP A 53 -4.21 -10.93 -5.34
C ASP A 53 -2.83 -11.59 -5.08
N PHE A 54 -1.86 -11.38 -5.98
CA PHE A 54 -0.50 -11.94 -5.90
C PHE A 54 0.60 -10.91 -6.11
N ARG A 55 1.79 -11.17 -5.56
CA ARG A 55 2.99 -10.33 -5.66
C ARG A 55 4.21 -11.18 -6.02
N ILE A 56 4.87 -10.84 -7.12
CA ILE A 56 6.15 -11.41 -7.53
C ILE A 56 7.20 -10.31 -7.42
N GLY A 57 8.25 -10.54 -6.64
CA GLY A 57 9.32 -9.56 -6.41
C GLY A 57 10.60 -9.95 -7.13
N ALA A 58 11.31 -8.97 -7.67
CA ALA A 58 12.72 -9.09 -8.01
C ALA A 58 13.59 -9.07 -6.74
N ASN A 59 14.75 -9.72 -6.78
CA ASN A 59 15.73 -9.74 -5.69
C ASN A 59 16.22 -8.36 -5.24
N ASP A 60 16.12 -7.35 -6.11
CA ASP A 60 16.48 -5.96 -5.78
C ASP A 60 15.30 -5.13 -5.24
N CYS A 61 14.12 -5.73 -5.10
CA CYS A 61 12.95 -5.01 -4.62
C CYS A 61 12.97 -4.77 -3.11
N TYR A 62 12.26 -3.73 -2.69
CA TYR A 62 11.97 -3.48 -1.28
C TYR A 62 10.66 -2.73 -1.12
N CYS A 63 9.99 -2.96 0.00
CA CYS A 63 8.66 -2.43 0.27
C CYS A 63 8.55 -1.84 1.68
N GLY A 64 7.75 -0.79 1.84
CA GLY A 64 7.50 -0.16 3.13
C GLY A 64 6.54 1.02 3.05
N TYR A 65 6.06 1.49 4.20
CA TYR A 65 5.11 2.59 4.31
C TYR A 65 5.72 3.72 5.17
N PRO A 66 6.67 4.51 4.61
CA PRO A 66 7.41 5.50 5.36
C PRO A 66 6.63 6.80 5.64
N GLU A 67 5.31 6.82 5.45
CA GLU A 67 4.41 7.96 5.70
C GLU A 67 4.62 8.59 7.07
N VAL A 68 4.87 7.77 8.10
CA VAL A 68 5.12 8.21 9.47
C VAL A 68 6.34 9.15 9.56
N ASN A 69 7.36 8.93 8.73
CA ASN A 69 8.56 9.77 8.66
C ASN A 69 8.31 11.14 8.03
N LEU A 70 7.09 11.38 7.55
CA LEU A 70 6.64 12.66 7.01
C LEU A 70 5.52 13.26 7.87
N GLY A 71 5.26 12.72 9.08
CA GLY A 71 4.13 13.17 9.91
C GLY A 71 2.78 12.86 9.28
N MET A 72 2.66 11.71 8.58
CA MET A 72 1.44 11.26 7.94
C MET A 72 1.03 9.89 8.44
N ASN A 73 -0.28 9.64 8.55
CA ASN A 73 -0.79 8.27 8.70
C ASN A 73 -0.77 7.54 7.35
N LEU A 74 -0.63 6.22 7.38
CA LEU A 74 -0.91 5.39 6.21
C LEU A 74 -2.41 5.49 5.85
N MET A 75 -2.67 5.65 4.57
CA MET A 75 -4.00 5.86 3.99
C MET A 75 -4.26 4.85 2.86
N TRP A 76 -5.29 5.10 2.06
CA TRP A 76 -5.70 4.29 0.90
C TRP A 76 -6.20 2.88 1.30
N HIS A 77 -6.77 2.75 2.50
CA HIS A 77 -7.24 1.46 3.04
C HIS A 77 -6.14 0.37 3.15
N ALA A 78 -4.86 0.73 3.14
CA ALA A 78 -3.77 -0.25 3.06
C ALA A 78 -3.42 -0.96 4.38
N VAL A 79 -3.76 -0.38 5.54
CA VAL A 79 -3.43 -0.95 6.87
C VAL A 79 -3.96 -2.38 7.05
N PRO A 80 -5.27 -2.67 6.90
CA PRO A 80 -5.78 -4.04 7.08
C PRO A 80 -5.14 -5.04 6.10
N LEU A 81 -4.93 -4.62 4.86
CA LEU A 81 -4.32 -5.47 3.82
C LEU A 81 -2.86 -5.81 4.16
N CYS A 82 -2.07 -4.85 4.62
CA CYS A 82 -0.72 -5.11 5.10
C CYS A 82 -0.73 -6.09 6.29
N VAL A 83 -1.63 -5.89 7.26
CA VAL A 83 -1.78 -6.81 8.41
C VAL A 83 -2.14 -8.22 7.96
N GLN A 84 -3.01 -8.38 6.97
CA GLN A 84 -3.38 -9.69 6.42
C GLN A 84 -2.19 -10.39 5.74
N LEU A 85 -1.32 -9.66 5.04
CA LEU A 85 -0.17 -10.22 4.34
C LEU A 85 0.98 -10.62 5.27
N VAL A 86 1.37 -9.75 6.21
CA VAL A 86 2.59 -9.97 7.02
C VAL A 86 2.31 -10.22 8.49
N GLY A 87 1.08 -10.10 8.95
CA GLY A 87 0.71 -10.17 10.36
C GLY A 87 1.00 -8.88 11.14
N THR A 88 0.41 -8.77 12.33
CA THR A 88 0.32 -7.51 13.08
C THR A 88 1.68 -6.90 13.45
N ALA A 89 2.64 -7.68 13.95
CA ALA A 89 3.92 -7.16 14.42
C ALA A 89 4.78 -6.60 13.28
N ARG A 90 4.85 -7.33 12.16
CA ARG A 90 5.59 -6.93 10.97
C ARG A 90 4.93 -5.75 10.27
N ALA A 91 3.59 -5.70 10.21
CA ALA A 91 2.87 -4.54 9.70
C ALA A 91 3.22 -3.28 10.52
N LYS A 92 3.32 -3.38 11.85
CA LYS A 92 3.75 -2.25 12.69
C LYS A 92 5.19 -1.82 12.39
N GLN A 93 6.11 -2.75 12.09
CA GLN A 93 7.47 -2.39 11.65
C GLN A 93 7.43 -1.62 10.33
N MET A 94 6.70 -2.11 9.33
CA MET A 94 6.61 -1.45 8.01
C MET A 94 5.92 -0.08 8.07
N ILE A 95 4.92 0.07 8.95
CA ILE A 95 4.03 1.25 8.98
C ILE A 95 4.40 2.25 10.07
N MET A 96 4.56 1.80 11.32
CA MET A 96 4.80 2.69 12.46
C MET A 96 6.27 3.07 12.59
N LEU A 97 7.19 2.18 12.20
CA LEU A 97 8.62 2.49 12.17
C LEU A 97 9.07 3.01 10.79
N GLY A 98 8.19 2.93 9.78
CA GLY A 98 8.48 3.35 8.41
C GLY A 98 9.63 2.58 7.78
N GLU A 99 9.85 1.33 8.20
CA GLU A 99 10.96 0.50 7.72
C GLU A 99 10.76 0.08 6.26
N LYS A 100 11.87 0.03 5.54
CA LYS A 100 11.95 -0.51 4.17
C LYS A 100 12.46 -1.94 4.26
N ILE A 101 11.61 -2.88 3.88
CA ILE A 101 11.89 -4.31 4.02
C ILE A 101 12.43 -4.85 2.69
N PRO A 102 13.61 -5.50 2.68
CA PRO A 102 14.21 -6.05 1.46
C PRO A 102 13.48 -7.31 0.98
N ALA A 103 13.67 -7.64 -0.30
CA ALA A 103 12.98 -8.72 -1.01
C ALA A 103 12.98 -10.08 -0.26
N ASP A 104 14.16 -10.55 0.20
CA ASP A 104 14.27 -11.83 0.91
C ASP A 104 13.39 -11.87 2.16
N THR A 105 13.37 -10.78 2.92
CA THR A 105 12.54 -10.67 4.13
C THR A 105 11.05 -10.61 3.78
N LEU A 106 10.68 -9.86 2.73
CA LEU A 106 9.29 -9.80 2.26
C LEU A 106 8.78 -11.17 1.83
N TYR A 107 9.61 -11.95 1.13
CA TYR A 107 9.29 -13.33 0.74
C TYR A 107 9.13 -14.22 1.98
N ASN A 108 10.08 -14.18 2.91
CA ASN A 108 10.01 -14.95 4.16
C ASN A 108 8.82 -14.58 5.05
N TRP A 109 8.31 -13.34 4.95
CA TRP A 109 7.15 -12.89 5.72
C TRP A 109 5.82 -13.26 5.07
N GLY A 110 5.82 -13.71 3.81
CA GLY A 110 4.61 -14.00 3.05
C GLY A 110 4.01 -12.78 2.34
N PHE A 111 4.73 -11.66 2.27
CA PHE A 111 4.31 -10.52 1.45
C PHE A 111 4.48 -10.83 -0.04
N LEU A 112 5.63 -11.40 -0.44
CA LEU A 112 5.85 -11.88 -1.80
C LEU A 112 5.44 -13.35 -1.91
N ASP A 113 4.70 -13.67 -2.96
CA ASP A 113 4.31 -15.05 -3.31
C ASP A 113 5.45 -15.77 -4.05
N GLU A 114 6.28 -15.02 -4.78
CA GLU A 114 7.45 -15.52 -5.50
C GLU A 114 8.57 -14.46 -5.50
N LEU A 115 9.82 -14.92 -5.40
CA LEU A 115 11.02 -14.10 -5.44
C LEU A 115 11.95 -14.61 -6.54
N VAL A 116 12.28 -13.74 -7.49
CA VAL A 116 13.06 -14.07 -8.69
C VAL A 116 14.15 -13.04 -8.94
N THR A 117 15.03 -13.29 -9.91
CA THR A 117 15.95 -12.23 -10.38
C THR A 117 15.17 -11.14 -11.14
N ARG A 118 15.75 -9.94 -11.23
CA ARG A 118 15.13 -8.82 -11.96
C ARG A 118 14.87 -9.16 -13.43
N GLU A 119 15.75 -9.95 -14.04
CA GLU A 119 15.66 -10.40 -15.43
C GLU A 119 14.52 -11.39 -15.63
N GLU A 120 14.23 -12.23 -14.65
CA GLU A 120 13.18 -13.24 -14.68
C GLU A 120 11.79 -12.69 -14.31
N LEU A 121 11.71 -11.51 -13.69
CA LEU A 121 10.46 -10.93 -13.22
C LEU A 121 9.34 -10.90 -14.29
N PRO A 122 9.58 -10.46 -15.54
CA PRO A 122 8.54 -10.47 -16.56
C PRO A 122 8.04 -11.88 -16.92
N SER A 123 8.95 -12.85 -17.04
CA SER A 123 8.57 -14.22 -17.42
C SER A 123 7.85 -14.93 -16.29
N ALA A 124 8.29 -14.78 -15.04
CA ALA A 124 7.61 -15.30 -13.85
C ALA A 124 6.18 -14.72 -13.72
N THR A 125 6.03 -13.41 -13.94
CA THR A 125 4.72 -12.73 -13.91
C THR A 125 3.76 -13.28 -14.96
N ILE A 126 4.21 -13.44 -16.20
CA ILE A 126 3.40 -14.01 -17.28
C ILE A 126 3.10 -15.49 -17.01
N ALA A 127 4.02 -16.24 -16.43
CA ALA A 127 3.79 -17.63 -16.06
C ALA A 127 2.67 -17.77 -15.01
N MET A 128 2.68 -16.94 -13.97
CA MET A 128 1.59 -16.90 -12.98
C MET A 128 0.26 -16.47 -13.60
N ALA A 129 0.26 -15.45 -14.47
CA ALA A 129 -0.94 -15.01 -15.18
C ALA A 129 -1.55 -16.13 -16.04
N LYS A 130 -0.72 -16.88 -16.78
CA LYS A 130 -1.16 -18.05 -17.57
C LYS A 130 -1.78 -19.13 -16.69
N ARG A 131 -1.14 -19.46 -15.57
CA ARG A 131 -1.68 -20.46 -14.61
C ARG A 131 -3.11 -20.12 -14.16
N TYR A 132 -3.41 -18.85 -13.92
CA TYR A 132 -4.76 -18.41 -13.56
C TYR A 132 -5.71 -18.30 -14.76
N ALA A 133 -5.19 -17.91 -15.93
CA ALA A 133 -5.98 -17.88 -17.17
C ALA A 133 -6.44 -19.29 -17.61
N ASP A 134 -5.67 -20.33 -17.27
CA ASP A 134 -5.99 -21.73 -17.55
C ASP A 134 -7.03 -22.34 -16.58
N GLN A 135 -7.40 -21.63 -15.51
CA GLN A 135 -8.43 -22.08 -14.57
C GLN A 135 -9.84 -21.72 -15.05
N PRO A 136 -10.90 -22.41 -14.57
CA PRO A 136 -12.28 -22.05 -14.90
C PRO A 136 -12.63 -20.62 -14.44
N PRO A 137 -12.85 -19.66 -15.35
CA PRO A 137 -12.85 -18.24 -15.01
C PRO A 137 -14.01 -17.87 -14.06
N VAL A 138 -15.19 -18.48 -14.23
CA VAL A 138 -16.33 -18.22 -13.34
C VAL A 138 -16.01 -18.62 -11.90
N ALA A 139 -15.44 -19.81 -11.70
CA ALA A 139 -15.12 -20.30 -10.36
C ALA A 139 -14.02 -19.46 -9.68
N VAL A 140 -12.95 -19.15 -10.41
CA VAL A 140 -11.84 -18.33 -9.87
C VAL A 140 -12.32 -16.96 -9.41
N GLN A 141 -13.14 -16.29 -10.21
CA GLN A 141 -13.65 -14.96 -9.87
C GLN A 141 -14.60 -15.00 -8.67
N MET A 142 -15.46 -16.02 -8.58
CA MET A 142 -16.33 -16.23 -7.40
C MET A 142 -15.52 -16.52 -6.14
N ILE A 143 -14.44 -17.31 -6.25
CA ILE A 143 -13.54 -17.61 -5.14
C ILE A 143 -12.82 -16.33 -4.69
N LYS A 144 -12.25 -15.55 -5.61
CA LYS A 144 -11.63 -14.25 -5.32
C LYS A 144 -12.60 -13.34 -4.56
N GLN A 145 -13.82 -13.17 -5.07
CA GLN A 145 -14.85 -12.35 -4.42
C GLN A 145 -15.15 -12.82 -3.00
N SER A 146 -15.26 -14.14 -2.79
CA SER A 146 -15.53 -14.72 -1.48
C SER A 146 -14.37 -14.51 -0.49
N ILE A 147 -13.13 -14.71 -0.94
CA ILE A 147 -11.92 -14.47 -0.13
C ILE A 147 -11.84 -13.00 0.25
N ASN A 148 -11.98 -12.09 -0.71
CA ASN A 148 -11.90 -10.65 -0.47
C ASN A 148 -13.00 -10.20 0.50
N GLN A 149 -14.24 -10.68 0.34
CA GLN A 149 -15.33 -10.31 1.24
C GLN A 149 -15.13 -10.87 2.67
N TYR A 150 -14.57 -12.08 2.79
CA TYR A 150 -14.25 -12.67 4.09
C TYR A 150 -13.15 -11.88 4.82
N CYS A 151 -12.03 -11.61 4.13
CA CYS A 151 -10.88 -10.93 4.72
C CYS A 151 -11.16 -9.43 4.99
N SER A 152 -11.86 -8.75 4.08
CA SER A 152 -12.08 -7.31 4.12
C SER A 152 -13.39 -6.86 4.76
N ALA A 153 -14.09 -7.75 5.46
CA ALA A 153 -15.42 -7.47 6.04
C ALA A 153 -15.43 -6.22 6.95
N LEU A 154 -14.33 -5.93 7.63
CA LEU A 154 -14.19 -4.78 8.54
C LEU A 154 -13.31 -3.65 7.98
N ASP A 155 -12.66 -3.84 6.83
CA ASP A 155 -11.64 -2.90 6.33
C ASP A 155 -12.19 -1.50 6.13
N SER A 156 -13.41 -1.41 5.57
CA SER A 156 -14.07 -0.11 5.39
C SER A 156 -14.46 0.55 6.69
N ALA A 157 -14.88 -0.22 7.71
CA ALA A 157 -15.20 0.33 9.03
C ALA A 157 -13.95 0.79 9.77
N VAL A 158 -12.83 0.06 9.66
CA VAL A 158 -11.56 0.41 10.31
C VAL A 158 -10.93 1.63 9.64
N MET A 159 -10.94 1.71 8.32
CA MET A 159 -10.25 2.76 7.56
C MET A 159 -11.15 3.94 7.14
N HIS A 160 -12.38 4.03 7.66
CA HIS A 160 -13.38 5.03 7.24
C HIS A 160 -12.95 6.51 7.32
N MET A 161 -11.93 6.82 8.14
CA MET A 161 -11.42 8.19 8.35
C MET A 161 -9.99 8.39 7.84
N ASP A 162 -9.38 7.44 7.14
CA ASP A 162 -7.95 7.49 6.81
C ASP A 162 -7.55 8.77 6.02
N ALA A 163 -8.39 9.20 5.08
CA ALA A 163 -8.24 10.44 4.33
C ALA A 163 -8.44 11.70 5.20
N ASP A 164 -9.38 11.67 6.15
CA ASP A 164 -9.65 12.79 7.05
C ASP A 164 -8.54 12.93 8.10
N GLN A 165 -8.01 11.81 8.60
CA GLN A 165 -6.83 11.75 9.46
C GLN A 165 -5.60 12.30 8.73
N ASN A 166 -5.46 12.01 7.44
CA ASN A 166 -4.39 12.61 6.64
C ASN A 166 -4.57 14.13 6.50
N LEU A 167 -5.79 14.63 6.33
CA LEU A 167 -6.05 16.07 6.29
C LEU A 167 -5.85 16.75 7.64
N LEU A 168 -6.18 16.06 8.75
CA LEU A 168 -5.91 16.54 10.10
C LEU A 168 -4.40 16.65 10.33
N THR A 169 -3.65 15.57 10.07
CA THR A 169 -2.20 15.56 10.21
C THR A 169 -1.54 16.54 9.23
N ALA A 170 -2.14 16.83 8.07
CA ALA A 170 -1.65 17.86 7.16
C ALA A 170 -1.60 19.28 7.77
N GLY A 171 -2.36 19.52 8.85
CA GLY A 171 -2.36 20.79 9.60
C GLY A 171 -1.37 20.85 10.76
N THR A 172 -0.65 19.77 11.05
CA THR A 172 0.30 19.69 12.19
C THR A 172 1.65 20.30 11.85
N GLU A 173 2.37 20.71 12.88
CA GLU A 173 3.76 21.15 12.77
C GLU A 173 4.69 19.98 12.45
N ASP A 174 4.41 18.79 12.97
CA ASP A 174 5.15 17.57 12.66
C ASP A 174 5.10 17.21 11.18
N ARG A 175 3.95 17.40 10.52
CA ARG A 175 3.85 17.24 9.05
C ARG A 175 4.78 18.23 8.34
N ARG A 176 4.72 19.51 8.72
CA ARG A 176 5.51 20.57 8.09
C ARG A 176 7.01 20.27 8.23
N GLU A 177 7.43 19.92 9.43
CA GLU A 177 8.81 19.54 9.74
C GLU A 177 9.24 18.27 9.00
N GLY A 178 8.42 17.22 8.98
CA GLY A 178 8.72 15.97 8.30
C GLY A 178 8.95 16.15 6.80
N VAL A 179 8.09 16.94 6.15
CA VAL A 179 8.24 17.28 4.72
C VAL A 179 9.49 18.12 4.48
N ASN A 180 9.74 19.16 5.29
CA ASN A 180 10.92 20.01 5.13
C ASN A 180 12.22 19.22 5.33
N ALA A 181 12.30 18.42 6.40
CA ALA A 181 13.45 17.60 6.73
C ALA A 181 13.79 16.60 5.61
N PHE A 182 12.77 16.00 4.98
CA PHE A 182 12.94 15.10 3.85
C PHE A 182 13.59 15.79 2.65
N PHE A 183 13.09 16.97 2.24
CA PHE A 183 13.69 17.73 1.13
C PHE A 183 15.08 18.28 1.45
N GLU A 184 15.34 18.58 2.71
CA GLU A 184 16.65 19.05 3.19
C GLU A 184 17.64 17.90 3.46
N GLY A 185 17.23 16.63 3.34
CA GLY A 185 18.08 15.47 3.58
C GLY A 185 18.56 15.34 5.03
N ARG A 186 17.79 15.87 5.99
CA ARG A 186 18.12 15.86 7.42
C ARG A 186 17.13 15.03 8.23
N LYS A 187 17.50 14.74 9.49
CA LYS A 187 16.58 14.09 10.44
C LYS A 187 15.53 15.09 10.93
N ALA A 188 14.26 14.70 10.89
CA ALA A 188 13.16 15.46 11.42
C ALA A 188 13.16 15.48 12.97
N ARG A 189 12.59 16.53 13.57
CA ARG A 189 12.36 16.65 15.02
C ARG A 189 10.89 16.89 15.32
N TYR A 190 10.22 15.86 15.79
CA TYR A 190 8.78 15.92 16.10
C TYR A 190 8.53 16.37 17.53
N THR A 191 7.46 17.13 17.73
CA THR A 191 7.00 17.63 19.05
C THR A 191 5.59 17.20 19.39
N GLY A 192 4.80 16.73 18.41
CA GLY A 192 3.42 16.32 18.60
C GLY A 192 2.39 17.46 18.52
N ASP A 193 2.77 18.60 17.92
CA ASP A 193 1.95 19.81 17.75
C ASP A 193 1.35 19.95 16.34
#